data_AF-A4CMS4-F1
#
_entry.id   AF-A4CMS4-F1
#
_cell.length_a   1.000
_cell.length_b   1.000
_cell.length_c   1.000
_cell.angle_alpha   90.00
_cell.angle_beta   90.00
_cell.angle_gamma   90.00
#
_symmetry.space_group_name_H-M   'P 1'
#
loop_
_entity.id
_entity.type
_entity.pdbx_description
1 polymer ?
#
loop_
_entity_poly.entity_id
_entity_poly.type
_entity_poly.pdbx_seq_one_letter_code
_entity_poly.pdbx_strand_id
1 'polypeptide(L)'
;MPAGHESRFQQRLEEAFPEKRGNRFFWIGMAASVAALLGVAFWLFRQEPDLPAQGEPVVQQDSTETTSGFSLGDLSPDLRKVEQYYTASIHMELANLDISDENKAVADDYMKRLRELDTEYQNLVVELNEIGPNEETISAMIRNFQLRLQLLTRLKEKLNELKQSKNESVSSNSV
;
A
#
# COMPACT_ATOMS: atom_id res chain seq x y z
N MET A 1 -8.80 -77.29 -5.00
CA MET A 1 -7.61 -76.61 -5.55
C MET A 1 -6.39 -77.15 -4.81
N PRO A 2 -5.28 -77.50 -5.48
CA PRO A 2 -4.12 -78.08 -4.80
C PRO A 2 -3.45 -77.03 -3.89
N ALA A 3 -3.11 -77.43 -2.67
CA ALA A 3 -2.48 -76.57 -1.67
C ALA A 3 -1.03 -76.22 -2.09
N GLY A 4 -0.61 -74.96 -1.89
CA GLY A 4 0.74 -74.48 -2.20
C GLY A 4 0.88 -73.66 -3.49
N HIS A 5 -0.23 -73.24 -4.10
CA HIS A 5 -0.21 -72.32 -5.24
C HIS A 5 0.21 -70.90 -4.83
N GLU A 6 -0.21 -70.46 -3.65
CA GLU A 6 0.06 -69.11 -3.12
C GLU A 6 1.54 -68.89 -2.83
N SER A 7 2.21 -69.85 -2.19
CA SER A 7 3.64 -69.75 -1.89
C SER A 7 4.51 -69.78 -3.15
N ARG A 8 4.14 -70.59 -4.15
CA ARG A 8 4.81 -70.60 -5.46
C ARG A 8 4.59 -69.30 -6.24
N PHE A 9 3.42 -68.69 -6.07
CA PHE A 9 3.11 -67.40 -6.66
C PHE A 9 3.91 -66.28 -6.00
N GLN A 10 3.95 -66.22 -4.66
CA GLN A 10 4.76 -65.25 -3.92
C GLN A 10 6.25 -65.34 -4.26
N GLN A 11 6.81 -66.55 -4.33
CA GLN A 11 8.22 -66.73 -4.65
C GLN A 11 8.56 -66.24 -6.06
N ARG A 12 7.68 -66.48 -7.04
CA ARG A 12 7.83 -65.95 -8.41
C ARG A 12 7.63 -64.44 -8.48
N LEU A 13 6.82 -63.88 -7.59
CA LEU A 13 6.52 -62.45 -7.55
C LEU A 13 7.69 -61.66 -6.95
N GLU A 14 8.29 -62.16 -5.87
CA GLU A 14 9.49 -61.57 -5.26
C GLU A 14 10.72 -61.70 -6.17
N GLU A 15 10.87 -62.81 -6.90
CA GLU A 15 11.95 -63.00 -7.87
C GLU A 15 11.81 -62.09 -9.09
N ALA A 16 10.57 -61.83 -9.54
CA ALA A 16 10.30 -60.93 -10.67
C ALA A 16 10.45 -59.43 -10.32
N PHE A 17 10.35 -59.07 -9.04
CA PHE A 17 10.40 -57.68 -8.58
C PHE A 17 11.29 -57.53 -7.33
N PRO A 18 12.63 -57.58 -7.46
CA PRO A 18 13.51 -57.34 -6.34
C PRO A 18 13.35 -55.89 -5.84
N GLU A 19 12.96 -55.69 -4.58
CA GLU A 19 12.88 -54.36 -3.98
C GLU A 19 14.29 -53.73 -3.91
N LYS A 20 14.54 -52.74 -4.77
CA LYS A 20 15.72 -51.89 -4.65
C LYS A 20 15.49 -50.94 -3.46
N ARG A 21 16.25 -51.12 -2.38
CA ARG A 21 16.31 -50.12 -1.30
C ARG A 21 16.77 -48.79 -1.88
N GLY A 22 15.82 -47.88 -2.11
CA GLY A 22 16.09 -46.54 -2.60
C GLY A 22 17.03 -45.80 -1.66
N ASN A 23 18.02 -45.10 -2.22
CA ASN A 23 19.03 -44.42 -1.43
C ASN A 23 18.35 -43.29 -0.62
N ARG A 24 18.10 -43.52 0.68
CA ARG A 24 17.49 -42.53 1.60
C ARG A 24 18.19 -41.16 1.57
N PHE A 25 19.46 -41.15 1.19
CA PHE A 25 20.25 -39.93 0.99
C PHE A 25 19.75 -39.03 -0.16
N PHE A 26 19.15 -39.58 -1.22
CA PHE A 26 18.61 -38.77 -2.33
C PHE A 26 17.36 -37.99 -1.91
N TRP A 27 16.51 -38.57 -1.07
CA TRP A 27 15.32 -37.88 -0.53
C TRP A 27 15.69 -36.79 0.47
N ILE A 28 16.72 -37.01 1.29
CA ILE A 28 17.26 -35.97 2.19
C ILE A 28 17.90 -34.83 1.38
N GLY A 29 18.61 -35.15 0.28
CA GLY A 29 19.24 -34.13 -0.58
C GLY A 29 18.25 -33.15 -1.20
N MET A 30 17.07 -33.63 -1.62
CA MET A 30 16.04 -32.77 -2.21
C MET A 30 15.33 -31.90 -1.16
N ALA A 31 15.08 -32.44 0.04
CA ALA A 31 14.54 -31.63 1.14
C ALA A 31 15.54 -30.56 1.61
N ALA A 32 16.83 -30.89 1.65
CA ALA A 32 17.88 -29.96 2.04
C ALA A 32 18.03 -28.78 1.07
N SER A 33 17.88 -28.98 -0.24
CA SER A 33 17.97 -27.87 -1.21
C SER A 33 16.79 -26.89 -1.09
N VAL A 34 15.56 -27.39 -0.89
CA VAL A 34 14.39 -26.55 -0.67
C VAL A 34 14.50 -25.77 0.65
N ALA A 35 14.92 -26.43 1.73
CA ALA A 35 15.14 -25.77 3.02
C ALA A 35 16.27 -24.72 2.96
N ALA A 36 17.33 -24.96 2.19
CA ALA A 36 18.42 -24.01 1.99
C ALA A 36 17.95 -22.76 1.22
N LEU A 37 17.17 -22.92 0.15
CA LEU A 37 16.62 -21.80 -0.61
C LEU A 37 15.64 -20.96 0.22
N LEU A 38 14.76 -21.59 0.98
CA LEU A 38 13.86 -20.89 1.90
C LEU A 38 14.63 -20.21 3.04
N GLY A 39 15.70 -20.84 3.54
CA GLY A 39 16.58 -20.24 4.55
C GLY A 39 17.30 -19.00 4.03
N VAL A 40 17.82 -19.01 2.80
CA VAL A 40 18.44 -17.83 2.17
C VAL A 40 17.41 -16.75 1.89
N ALA A 41 16.24 -17.11 1.36
CA ALA A 41 15.16 -16.15 1.14
C ALA A 41 14.69 -15.51 2.45
N PHE A 42 14.54 -16.29 3.52
CA PHE A 42 14.19 -15.79 4.85
C PHE A 42 15.30 -14.94 5.47
N TRP A 43 16.57 -15.30 5.25
CA TRP A 43 17.72 -14.52 5.72
C TRP A 43 17.81 -13.17 5.01
N LEU A 44 17.62 -13.13 3.69
CA LEU A 44 17.53 -11.88 2.92
C LEU A 44 16.30 -11.05 3.31
N PHE A 45 15.17 -11.71 3.60
CA PHE A 45 13.94 -11.04 4.06
C PHE A 45 14.06 -10.48 5.49
N ARG A 46 14.92 -11.06 6.32
CA ARG A 46 15.25 -10.58 7.68
C ARG A 46 16.35 -9.51 7.69
N GLN A 47 17.03 -9.30 6.57
CA GLN A 47 18.07 -8.29 6.44
C GLN A 47 17.40 -6.96 6.09
N GLU A 48 17.04 -6.17 7.12
CA GLU A 48 16.73 -4.76 6.91
C GLU A 48 17.97 -4.09 6.28
N PRO A 49 17.82 -3.26 5.23
CA PRO A 49 18.95 -2.59 4.62
C PRO A 49 19.55 -1.59 5.62
N ASP A 50 20.74 -1.90 6.13
CA ASP A 50 21.58 -0.96 6.87
C ASP A 50 21.95 0.21 5.94
N LEU A 51 21.19 1.30 6.03
CA LEU A 51 21.61 2.62 5.57
C LEU A 51 22.59 3.18 6.62
N PRO A 52 23.74 3.76 6.22
CA PRO A 52 24.70 4.28 7.19
C PRO A 52 24.10 5.46 7.95
N ALA A 53 23.93 5.27 9.26
CA ALA A 53 23.52 6.30 10.21
C ALA A 53 24.61 7.37 10.36
N GLN A 54 24.24 8.63 10.11
CA GLN A 54 24.86 9.80 10.73
C GLN A 54 23.76 10.83 11.06
N GLY A 55 23.28 10.81 12.32
CA GLY A 55 22.88 12.00 13.08
C GLY A 55 21.45 12.57 12.99
N GLU A 56 20.71 12.42 14.10
CA GLU A 56 19.65 13.31 14.64
C GLU A 56 18.19 13.20 14.09
N PRO A 57 17.15 13.53 14.90
CA PRO A 57 16.11 12.57 15.28
C PRO A 57 14.79 12.66 14.51
N VAL A 58 14.17 11.48 14.39
CA VAL A 58 12.73 11.15 14.42
C VAL A 58 11.75 12.28 14.07
N VAL A 59 11.26 12.25 12.83
CA VAL A 59 9.83 12.42 12.52
C VAL A 59 9.48 11.35 11.47
N GLN A 60 8.66 10.37 11.85
CA GLN A 60 8.04 9.44 10.90
C GLN A 60 7.05 10.25 10.06
N GLN A 61 7.51 10.62 8.87
CA GLN A 61 6.67 11.07 7.78
C GLN A 61 6.49 9.87 6.86
N ASP A 62 5.24 9.46 6.66
CA ASP A 62 4.83 8.48 5.64
C ASP A 62 5.66 8.70 4.38
N SER A 63 6.40 7.67 3.97
CA SER A 63 7.17 7.68 2.74
C SER A 63 6.21 7.81 1.55
N THR A 64 5.86 9.04 1.19
CA THR A 64 5.45 9.34 -0.17
C THR A 64 6.66 9.04 -1.03
N GLU A 65 6.58 8.02 -1.88
CA GLU A 65 7.50 7.83 -2.98
C GLU A 65 7.57 9.15 -3.74
N THR A 66 8.60 9.93 -3.45
CA THR A 66 8.83 11.22 -4.09
C THR A 66 9.41 10.84 -5.43
N THR A 67 8.56 10.80 -6.46
CA THR A 67 8.97 10.87 -7.86
C THR A 67 10.05 11.93 -7.91
N SER A 68 11.30 11.49 -8.11
CA SER A 68 12.50 12.33 -7.99
C SER A 68 12.65 13.22 -9.23
N GLY A 69 11.56 13.92 -9.57
CA GLY A 69 11.38 14.75 -10.73
C GLY A 69 10.97 16.17 -10.31
N PHE A 70 10.98 17.03 -11.31
CA PHE A 70 10.68 18.44 -11.20
C PHE A 70 9.19 18.67 -10.91
N SER A 71 8.86 19.42 -9.85
CA SER A 71 7.47 19.71 -9.45
C SER A 71 6.97 21.04 -10.00
N LEU A 72 5.71 21.39 -9.70
CA LEU A 72 5.13 22.69 -10.07
C LEU A 72 5.96 23.85 -9.50
N GLY A 73 6.45 23.72 -8.26
CA GLY A 73 7.23 24.74 -7.58
C GLY A 73 8.65 24.96 -8.11
N ASP A 74 9.15 24.04 -8.92
CA ASP A 74 10.46 24.17 -9.55
C ASP A 74 10.44 25.01 -10.83
N LEU A 75 9.26 25.29 -11.38
CA LEU A 75 9.08 26.12 -12.57
C LEU A 75 9.34 27.60 -12.37
N SER A 76 8.92 28.14 -11.23
CA SER A 76 9.11 29.56 -10.93
C SER A 76 8.92 29.85 -9.44
N PRO A 77 9.46 30.98 -8.93
CA PRO A 77 9.24 31.39 -7.55
C PRO A 77 7.76 31.59 -7.19
N ASP A 78 6.91 32.01 -8.13
CA ASP A 78 5.49 32.23 -7.86
C ASP A 78 4.71 30.92 -7.84
N LEU A 79 5.00 29.98 -8.75
CA LEU A 79 4.41 28.64 -8.73
C LEU A 79 4.82 27.85 -7.48
N ARG A 80 6.04 28.09 -6.97
CA ARG A 80 6.49 27.55 -5.69
C ARG A 80 5.62 27.98 -4.52
N LYS A 81 5.27 29.27 -4.45
CA LYS A 81 4.37 29.79 -3.41
C LYS A 81 2.99 29.15 -3.53
N VAL A 82 2.51 28.96 -4.76
CA VAL A 82 1.22 28.31 -5.03
C VAL A 82 1.23 26.87 -4.54
N GLU A 83 2.22 26.07 -4.92
CA GLU A 83 2.36 24.68 -4.49
C GLU A 83 2.48 24.56 -2.97
N GLN A 84 3.34 25.38 -2.34
CA GLN A 84 3.48 25.40 -0.88
C GLN A 84 2.19 25.79 -0.17
N TYR A 85 1.50 26.82 -0.66
CA TYR A 85 0.23 27.27 -0.09
C TYR A 85 -0.82 26.16 -0.11
N TYR A 86 -1.02 25.51 -1.27
CA TYR A 86 -2.05 24.47 -1.38
C TYR A 86 -1.69 23.22 -0.59
N THR A 87 -0.43 22.77 -0.64
CA THR A 87 0.03 21.60 0.15
C THR A 87 -0.15 21.85 1.65
N ALA A 88 0.28 23.01 2.15
CA ALA A 88 0.08 23.37 3.55
C ALA A 88 -1.41 23.45 3.92
N SER A 89 -2.25 24.04 3.06
CA SER A 89 -3.70 24.14 3.29
C SER A 89 -4.37 22.76 3.32
N ILE A 90 -3.99 21.85 2.42
CA ILE A 90 -4.50 20.48 2.37
C ILE A 90 -4.14 19.73 3.65
N HIS A 91 -2.87 19.81 4.08
CA HIS A 91 -2.42 19.17 5.33
C HIS A 91 -3.17 19.73 6.55
N MET A 92 -3.36 21.05 6.60
CA MET A 92 -4.10 21.70 7.67
C MET A 92 -5.57 21.28 7.70
N GLU A 93 -6.25 21.22 6.55
CA GLU A 93 -7.64 20.77 6.51
C GLU A 93 -7.76 19.30 6.90
N LEU A 94 -6.85 18.43 6.45
CA LEU A 94 -6.80 17.02 6.85
C LEU A 94 -6.64 16.86 8.38
N ALA A 95 -5.71 17.61 8.99
CA ALA A 95 -5.47 17.56 10.43
C ALA A 95 -6.67 18.05 11.26
N ASN A 96 -7.53 18.89 10.67
CA ASN A 96 -8.72 19.43 11.31
C ASN A 96 -9.99 18.60 11.08
N LEU A 97 -9.91 17.45 10.39
CA LEU A 97 -11.04 16.55 10.22
C LEU A 97 -11.34 15.80 11.51
N ASP A 98 -12.56 15.92 12.02
CA ASP A 98 -13.02 15.17 13.19
C ASP A 98 -13.71 13.88 12.75
N ILE A 99 -12.87 12.87 12.49
CA ILE A 99 -13.28 11.53 12.09
C ILE A 99 -13.44 10.68 13.35
N SER A 100 -14.58 10.00 13.46
CA SER A 100 -14.95 9.05 14.51
C SER A 100 -15.49 7.77 13.89
N ASP A 101 -15.62 6.70 14.68
CA ASP A 101 -16.17 5.42 14.19
C ASP A 101 -17.56 5.58 13.55
N GLU A 102 -18.33 6.56 14.02
CA GLU A 102 -19.71 6.83 13.62
C GLU A 102 -19.80 7.48 12.23
N ASN A 103 -18.82 8.31 11.86
CA ASN A 103 -18.78 9.02 10.57
C ASN A 103 -17.74 8.44 9.60
N LYS A 104 -17.04 7.38 10.02
CA LYS A 104 -15.94 6.75 9.28
C LYS A 104 -16.31 6.36 7.86
N ALA A 105 -17.48 5.76 7.64
CA ALA A 105 -17.91 5.35 6.30
C ALA A 105 -17.98 6.53 5.32
N VAL A 106 -18.48 7.68 5.78
CA VAL A 106 -18.54 8.91 4.98
C VAL A 106 -17.13 9.45 4.75
N ALA A 107 -16.29 9.49 5.80
CA ALA A 107 -14.92 9.95 5.67
C ALA A 107 -14.11 9.10 4.67
N ASP A 108 -14.22 7.77 4.74
CA ASP A 108 -13.49 6.84 3.90
C ASP A 108 -13.83 7.03 2.40
N ASP A 109 -15.10 7.31 2.06
CA ASP A 109 -15.53 7.60 0.69
C ASP A 109 -14.87 8.88 0.12
N TYR A 110 -14.78 9.93 0.94
CA TYR A 110 -14.11 11.16 0.54
C TYR A 110 -12.59 10.97 0.46
N MET A 111 -11.98 10.23 1.39
CA MET A 111 -10.56 9.91 1.36
C MET A 111 -10.18 9.06 0.14
N LYS A 112 -11.08 8.18 -0.34
CA LYS A 112 -10.87 7.46 -1.59
C LYS A 112 -10.76 8.43 -2.78
N ARG A 113 -11.70 9.36 -2.91
CA ARG A 113 -11.68 10.38 -3.99
C ARG A 113 -10.48 11.32 -3.87
N LEU A 114 -10.05 11.63 -2.66
CA LEU A 114 -8.85 12.44 -2.41
C LEU A 114 -7.59 11.73 -2.92
N ARG A 115 -7.49 10.41 -2.71
CA ARG A 115 -6.40 9.59 -3.26
C ARG A 115 -6.44 9.51 -4.78
N GLU A 116 -7.61 9.41 -5.39
CA GLU A 116 -7.76 9.46 -6.85
C GLU A 116 -7.23 10.79 -7.42
N LEU A 117 -7.53 11.92 -6.77
CA LEU A 117 -6.97 13.23 -7.13
C LEU A 117 -5.45 13.30 -6.89
N ASP A 118 -4.95 12.69 -5.83
CA ASP A 118 -3.50 12.63 -5.57
C ASP A 118 -2.75 11.86 -6.65
N THR A 119 -3.22 10.67 -7.00
CA THR A 119 -2.69 9.88 -8.11
C THR A 119 -2.71 10.68 -9.42
N GLU A 120 -3.80 11.41 -9.70
CA GLU A 120 -3.88 12.22 -10.91
C GLU A 120 -2.83 13.33 -10.95
N TYR A 121 -2.51 13.96 -9.82
CA TYR A 121 -1.42 14.93 -9.78
C TYR A 121 -0.05 14.28 -9.98
N GLN A 122 0.18 13.07 -9.45
CA GLN A 122 1.42 12.35 -9.73
C GLN A 122 1.56 12.05 -11.23
N ASN A 123 0.45 11.72 -11.91
CA ASN A 123 0.45 11.56 -13.37
C ASN A 123 0.80 12.88 -14.07
N LEU A 124 0.26 14.01 -13.61
CA LEU A 124 0.59 15.32 -14.15
C LEU A 124 2.05 15.72 -13.89
N VAL A 125 2.64 15.31 -12.76
CA VAL A 125 4.08 15.46 -12.51
C VAL A 125 4.89 14.64 -13.52
N VAL A 126 4.50 13.40 -13.80
CA VAL A 126 5.15 12.58 -14.83
C VAL A 126 5.04 13.27 -16.19
N GLU A 127 3.85 13.71 -16.59
CA GLU A 127 3.62 14.42 -17.85
C GLU A 127 4.49 15.69 -17.95
N LEU A 128 4.56 16.49 -16.88
CA LEU A 128 5.41 17.67 -16.79
C LEU A 128 6.89 17.33 -17.02
N ASN A 129 7.36 16.21 -16.50
CA ASN A 129 8.76 15.78 -16.62
C ASN A 129 9.07 15.14 -17.97
N GLU A 130 8.11 14.46 -18.61
CA GLU A 130 8.31 13.78 -19.89
C GLU A 130 8.11 14.70 -21.09
N ILE A 131 7.05 15.52 -21.08
CA ILE A 131 6.67 16.41 -22.19
C ILE A 131 7.30 17.80 -22.01
N GLY A 132 7.49 18.22 -20.76
CA GLY A 132 7.94 19.55 -20.40
C GLY A 132 6.78 20.49 -20.04
N PRO A 133 7.09 21.65 -19.44
CA PRO A 133 6.08 22.57 -18.96
C PRO A 133 5.26 23.20 -20.09
N ASN A 134 3.95 23.06 -19.96
CA ASN A 134 2.97 23.77 -20.77
C ASN A 134 1.83 24.28 -19.88
N GLU A 135 1.07 25.25 -20.40
CA GLU A 135 0.00 25.92 -19.65
C GLU A 135 -1.11 24.95 -19.22
N GLU A 136 -1.42 23.94 -20.04
CA GLU A 136 -2.47 22.96 -19.76
C GLU A 136 -2.10 22.08 -18.56
N THR A 137 -0.90 21.49 -18.55
CA THR A 137 -0.41 20.67 -17.43
C THR A 137 -0.30 21.51 -16.15
N ILE A 138 0.25 22.73 -16.22
CA ILE A 138 0.35 23.65 -15.07
C ILE A 138 -1.04 23.97 -14.51
N SER A 139 -2.00 24.32 -15.37
CA SER A 139 -3.37 24.61 -14.98
C SER A 139 -4.06 23.40 -14.36
N ALA A 140 -3.86 22.21 -14.93
CA ALA A 140 -4.40 20.95 -14.41
C ALA A 140 -3.84 20.62 -13.02
N MET A 141 -2.54 20.82 -12.79
CA MET A 141 -1.91 20.61 -11.48
C MET A 141 -2.51 21.56 -10.42
N ILE A 142 -2.65 22.85 -10.74
CA ILE A 142 -3.28 23.83 -9.84
C ILE A 142 -4.75 23.47 -9.59
N ARG A 143 -5.47 23.09 -10.64
CA ARG A 143 -6.87 22.69 -10.53
C ARG A 143 -7.04 21.45 -9.65
N ASN A 144 -6.12 20.49 -9.74
CA ASN A 144 -6.12 19.31 -8.90
C ASN A 144 -6.02 19.70 -7.40
N PHE A 145 -5.10 20.60 -7.03
CA PHE A 145 -5.02 21.14 -5.66
C PHE A 145 -6.33 21.78 -5.20
N GLN A 146 -6.95 22.59 -6.06
CA GLN A 146 -8.24 23.23 -5.76
C GLN A 146 -9.36 22.21 -5.51
N LEU A 147 -9.42 21.15 -6.34
CA LEU A 147 -10.42 20.09 -6.19
C LEU A 147 -10.24 19.33 -4.88
N ARG A 148 -8.99 19.03 -4.49
CA ARG A 148 -8.71 18.39 -3.19
C ARG A 148 -9.17 19.24 -2.02
N LEU A 149 -8.86 20.53 -2.05
CA LEU A 149 -9.28 21.45 -0.99
C LEU A 149 -10.80 21.59 -0.91
N GLN A 150 -11.48 21.68 -2.06
CA GLN A 150 -12.94 21.70 -2.12
C GLN A 150 -13.55 20.43 -1.55
N LEU A 151 -12.96 19.27 -1.85
CA LEU A 151 -13.42 17.98 -1.34
C LEU A 151 -13.26 17.89 0.18
N LEU A 152 -12.13 18.35 0.72
CA LEU A 152 -11.89 18.41 2.17
C LEU A 152 -12.86 19.35 2.89
N THR A 153 -13.13 20.51 2.30
CA THR A 153 -14.10 21.48 2.84
C THR A 153 -15.49 20.85 2.95
N ARG A 154 -15.95 20.19 1.88
CA ARG A 154 -17.25 19.50 1.87
C ARG A 154 -17.30 18.35 2.86
N LEU A 155 -16.19 17.61 3.02
CA LEU A 155 -16.12 16.56 4.02
C LEU A 155 -16.30 17.15 5.42
N LYS A 156 -15.55 18.20 5.77
CA LYS A 156 -15.65 18.88 7.07
C LYS A 156 -17.06 19.38 7.36
N GLU A 157 -17.71 20.00 6.39
CA GLU A 157 -19.13 20.39 6.47
C GLU A 157 -20.01 19.17 6.77
N LYS A 158 -19.82 18.08 6.04
CA LYS A 158 -20.61 16.87 6.22
C LYS A 158 -20.42 16.22 7.60
N LEU A 159 -19.19 16.18 8.10
CA LEU A 159 -18.89 15.66 9.43
C LEU A 159 -19.57 16.52 10.52
N ASN A 160 -19.60 17.84 10.34
CA ASN A 160 -20.26 18.76 11.27
C ASN A 160 -21.79 18.60 11.26
N GLU A 161 -22.42 18.46 10.09
CA GLU A 161 -23.86 18.17 9.97
C GLU A 161 -24.25 16.90 10.73
N LEU A 162 -23.46 15.82 10.57
CA LEU A 162 -23.74 14.55 11.22
C LEU A 162 -23.68 14.68 12.75
N LYS A 163 -22.70 15.40 13.28
CA LYS A 163 -22.62 15.67 14.73
C LYS A 163 -23.80 16.48 15.26
N GLN A 164 -24.20 17.53 14.53
CA GLN A 164 -25.32 18.38 14.95
C GLN A 164 -26.64 17.61 14.98
N SER A 165 -26.91 16.81 13.93
CA SER A 165 -28.14 16.00 13.87
C SER A 165 -28.26 15.00 15.04
N LYS A 166 -27.13 14.46 15.51
CA LYS A 166 -27.09 13.60 16.68
C LYS A 166 -27.43 14.35 17.96
N ASN A 167 -26.84 15.52 18.17
CA ASN A 167 -27.08 16.33 19.38
C ASN A 167 -28.55 16.75 19.52
N GLU A 168 -29.22 17.09 18.41
CA GLU A 168 -30.65 17.44 18.41
C GLU A 168 -31.56 16.24 18.76
N SER A 169 -31.22 15.03 18.27
CA SER A 169 -31.98 13.81 18.59
C SER A 169 -31.83 13.37 20.06
N VAL A 170 -30.66 13.55 20.67
CA VAL A 170 -30.43 13.23 22.09
C VAL A 170 -31.18 14.22 23.00
N SER A 171 -31.17 15.51 22.67
CA SER A 171 -31.91 16.52 23.46
C SER A 171 -33.43 16.34 23.36
N SER A 172 -33.96 15.88 22.22
CA SER A 172 -35.42 15.71 22.06
C SER A 172 -35.95 14.46 22.78
N ASN A 173 -35.12 13.42 22.94
CA ASN A 173 -35.50 12.18 23.64
C ASN A 173 -35.30 12.25 25.17
N SER A 174 -34.76 13.35 25.69
CA SER A 174 -34.47 13.53 27.13
C SER A 174 -35.36 14.59 27.80
N VAL A 175 -36.39 15.09 27.11
CA VAL A 175 -37.43 16.01 27.62
C VAL A 175 -38.76 15.27 27.76
#